data_AF-A0A350F2V2-F1
#
_entry.id   AF-A0A350F2V2-F1
#
_cell.length_a   1.000
_cell.length_b   1.000
_cell.length_c   1.000
_cell.angle_alpha   90.00
_cell.angle_beta   90.00
_cell.angle_gamma   90.00
#
_symmetry.space_group_name_H-M   'P 1'
#
loop_
_entity.id
_entity.type
_entity.pdbx_description
1 polymer ?
#
loop_
_entity_poly.entity_id
_entity_poly.type
_entity_poly.pdbx_seq_one_letter_code
_entity_poly.pdbx_strand_id
1 'polypeptide(L)'
;KAMTFPGDLNIGGLLRIANSAHVITVNGTLTLANTGTIDNAGTLNVGAFTDQGGTIIGNPPVVIGLAPAGLVSFKAIKMEEGIRLLAEGGAVREVLLIWQSPTAAGFQIEMSHDLRDWRPVWVSTRPSG
;
A
#
# COMPACT_ATOMS: atom_id res chain seq x y z
N LYS A 1 6.45 13.58 -13.33
CA LYS A 1 5.87 12.21 -13.23
C LYS A 1 6.17 11.65 -11.85
N ALA A 2 5.17 11.07 -11.17
CA ALA A 2 5.29 10.59 -9.80
C ALA A 2 5.41 9.05 -9.75
N MET A 3 6.14 8.55 -8.75
CA MET A 3 6.26 7.13 -8.41
C MET A 3 6.28 6.98 -6.89
N THR A 4 5.59 5.96 -6.37
CA THR A 4 5.49 5.70 -4.93
C THR A 4 5.88 4.27 -4.61
N PHE A 5 6.82 4.11 -3.67
CA PHE A 5 7.16 2.84 -3.03
C PHE A 5 6.36 2.73 -1.72
N PRO A 6 5.50 1.71 -1.56
CA PRO A 6 4.58 1.64 -0.43
C PRO A 6 5.25 1.26 0.90
N GLY A 7 6.47 0.72 0.88
CA GLY A 7 7.21 0.27 2.06
C GLY A 7 8.62 0.85 2.10
N ASP A 8 9.53 0.08 2.69
CA ASP A 8 10.94 0.46 2.82
C ASP A 8 11.69 0.28 1.50
N LEU A 9 12.76 1.07 1.32
CA LEU A 9 13.66 0.97 0.18
C LEU A 9 15.11 0.99 0.67
N ASN A 10 15.91 0.02 0.26
CA ASN A 10 17.35 -0.04 0.57
C ASN A 10 18.17 0.18 -0.71
N ILE A 11 19.07 1.15 -0.68
CA ILE A 11 19.93 1.51 -1.80
C ILE A 11 21.37 1.11 -1.50
N GLY A 12 21.78 -0.03 -2.08
CA GLY A 12 23.18 -0.51 -2.08
C GLY A 12 23.97 -0.15 -3.33
N GLY A 13 23.30 0.41 -4.36
CA GLY A 13 23.86 0.82 -5.64
C GLY A 13 23.41 2.23 -6.03
N LEU A 14 23.14 2.49 -7.31
CA LEU A 14 22.72 3.82 -7.79
C LEU A 14 21.19 3.95 -7.86
N LEU A 15 20.63 4.92 -7.14
CA LEU A 15 19.31 5.48 -7.42
C LEU A 15 19.48 6.80 -8.18
N ARG A 16 19.07 6.86 -9.45
CA ARG A 16 19.16 8.07 -10.27
C ARG A 16 17.78 8.66 -10.61
N ILE A 17 17.57 9.91 -10.20
CA ILE A 17 16.39 10.72 -10.53
C ILE A 17 16.86 11.78 -11.53
N ALA A 18 16.70 11.48 -12.82
CA ALA A 18 17.45 12.11 -13.90
C ALA A 18 17.12 13.59 -14.17
N ASN A 19 15.96 14.09 -13.74
CA ASN A 19 15.57 15.49 -13.94
C ASN A 19 14.59 15.97 -12.85
N SER A 20 14.38 17.29 -12.80
CA SER A 20 13.58 17.97 -11.78
C SER A 20 12.08 17.73 -11.86
N ALA A 21 11.56 17.19 -12.97
CA ALA A 21 10.14 16.90 -13.13
C ALA A 21 9.71 15.57 -12.46
N HIS A 22 10.64 14.84 -11.86
CA HIS A 22 10.37 13.57 -11.20
C HIS A 22 10.21 13.74 -9.69
N VAL A 23 9.16 13.12 -9.17
CA VAL A 23 8.89 13.01 -7.73
C VAL A 23 8.84 11.52 -7.40
N ILE A 24 9.75 11.07 -6.54
CA ILE A 24 9.72 9.73 -5.94
C ILE A 24 9.29 9.87 -4.49
N THR A 25 8.38 9.00 -4.05
CA THR A 25 7.97 8.91 -2.65
C THR A 25 8.22 7.50 -2.12
N VAL A 26 8.88 7.38 -0.97
CA VAL A 26 9.02 6.13 -0.21
C VAL A 26 8.20 6.29 1.05
N ASN A 27 7.12 5.53 1.19
CA ASN A 27 6.21 5.66 2.33
C ASN A 27 6.83 5.12 3.64
N GLY A 28 7.76 4.17 3.52
CA GLY A 28 8.55 3.62 4.62
C GLY A 28 9.89 4.33 4.81
N THR A 29 10.85 3.58 5.35
CA THR A 29 12.23 4.03 5.56
C THR A 29 13.05 3.84 4.29
N LEU A 30 13.72 4.90 3.84
CA LEU A 30 14.80 4.81 2.87
C LEU A 30 16.12 4.60 3.63
N THR A 31 16.78 3.47 3.39
CA THR A 31 18.14 3.22 3.88
C THR A 31 19.13 3.40 2.73
N LEU A 32 20.12 4.26 2.93
CA LEU A 32 21.25 4.40 2.03
C LEU A 32 22.44 3.66 2.63
N ALA A 33 22.83 2.54 2.01
CA ALA A 33 24.00 1.79 2.43
C ALA A 33 25.29 2.57 2.10
N ASN A 34 26.39 2.24 2.77
CA ASN A 34 27.70 2.87 2.52
C ASN A 34 28.23 2.71 1.08
N THR A 35 27.79 1.69 0.35
CA THR A 35 28.10 1.48 -1.08
C THR A 35 27.12 2.17 -2.02
N GLY A 36 26.03 2.73 -1.47
CA GLY A 36 24.95 3.32 -2.23
C GLY A 36 25.24 4.75 -2.70
N THR A 37 24.62 5.14 -3.80
CA THR A 37 24.63 6.50 -4.32
C THR A 37 23.21 6.93 -4.69
N ILE A 38 22.79 8.11 -4.24
CA ILE A 38 21.60 8.81 -4.72
C ILE A 38 22.09 9.95 -5.61
N ASP A 39 21.68 9.95 -6.89
CA ASP A 39 21.88 11.06 -7.83
C ASP A 39 20.51 11.67 -8.16
N ASN A 40 20.16 12.75 -7.48
CA ASN A 40 18.81 13.29 -7.47
C ASN A 40 18.73 14.74 -7.98
N ALA A 41 18.31 14.90 -9.23
CA ALA A 41 17.98 16.21 -9.79
C ALA A 41 16.52 16.67 -9.54
N GLY A 42 15.69 15.82 -8.93
CA GLY A 42 14.27 16.07 -8.65
C GLY A 42 13.93 16.01 -7.16
N THR A 43 12.77 15.42 -6.84
CA THR A 43 12.28 15.32 -5.46
C THR A 43 12.23 13.87 -5.02
N LEU A 44 12.79 13.61 -3.84
CA LEU A 44 12.76 12.31 -3.17
C LEU A 44 12.17 12.48 -1.77
N ASN A 45 10.88 12.21 -1.63
CA ASN A 45 10.20 12.23 -0.35
C ASN A 45 10.29 10.85 0.31
N VAL A 46 10.57 10.80 1.61
CA VAL A 46 10.73 9.53 2.34
C VAL A 46 10.04 9.60 3.70
N GLY A 47 9.49 8.48 4.15
CA GLY A 47 8.83 8.41 5.45
C GLY A 47 9.83 8.55 6.60
N ALA A 48 10.96 7.85 6.48
CA ALA A 48 12.16 8.02 7.31
C ALA A 48 13.41 7.87 6.44
N PHE A 49 14.55 8.39 6.92
CA PHE A 49 15.83 8.28 6.21
C PHE A 49 16.93 7.80 7.14
N THR A 50 17.63 6.73 6.74
CA THR A 50 18.80 6.19 7.44
C THR A 50 19.99 6.22 6.50
N ASP A 51 20.96 7.08 6.79
CA ASP A 51 22.22 7.12 6.05
C ASP A 51 23.29 6.31 6.80
N GLN A 52 23.84 5.29 6.12
CA GLN A 52 24.92 4.44 6.64
C GLN A 52 26.28 4.82 6.05
N GLY A 53 26.42 6.04 5.52
CA GLY A 53 27.65 6.58 4.95
C GLY A 53 27.69 6.48 3.42
N GLY A 54 26.54 6.51 2.74
CA GLY A 54 26.50 6.51 1.28
C GLY A 54 26.73 7.90 0.68
N THR A 55 26.64 7.99 -0.65
CA THR A 55 26.85 9.26 -1.37
C THR A 55 25.53 9.85 -1.85
N ILE A 56 25.34 11.15 -1.65
CA ILE A 56 24.19 11.91 -2.18
C ILE A 56 24.71 13.01 -3.10
N ILE A 57 24.24 13.02 -4.34
CA ILE A 57 24.52 14.00 -5.37
C ILE A 57 23.21 14.72 -5.70
N GLY A 58 23.23 16.05 -5.67
CA GLY A 58 22.04 16.87 -5.91
C GLY A 58 21.16 17.02 -4.67
N ASN A 59 19.85 16.96 -4.86
CA ASN A 59 18.88 17.25 -3.82
C ASN A 59 18.81 16.09 -2.79
N PRO A 60 18.94 16.37 -1.48
CA PRO A 60 18.84 15.34 -0.45
C PRO A 60 17.41 14.77 -0.32
N PRO A 61 17.24 13.57 0.26
CA PRO A 61 15.93 13.07 0.65
C PRO A 61 15.21 14.03 1.60
N VAL A 62 13.93 14.26 1.36
CA VAL A 62 13.04 15.08 2.20
C VAL A 62 12.21 14.15 3.07
N VAL A 63 12.41 14.20 4.38
CA VAL A 63 11.65 13.36 5.32
C VAL A 63 10.26 13.96 5.53
N ILE A 64 9.23 13.21 5.15
CA ILE A 64 7.81 13.62 5.23
C ILE A 64 7.02 12.88 6.33
N GLY A 65 7.68 11.98 7.07
CA GLY A 65 7.07 11.14 8.10
C GLY A 65 6.54 9.82 7.55
N LEU A 66 6.66 8.75 8.34
CA LEU A 66 6.21 7.42 7.95
C LEU A 66 4.73 7.44 7.60
N ALA A 67 4.38 6.88 6.44
CA ALA A 67 2.99 6.62 6.15
C ALA A 67 2.43 5.64 7.20
N PRO A 68 1.16 5.75 7.59
CA PRO A 68 0.52 4.75 8.43
C PRO A 68 0.73 3.37 7.82
N ALA A 69 1.12 2.37 8.62
CA ALA A 69 1.35 0.99 8.17
C ALA A 69 0.08 0.44 7.49
N GLY A 70 0.04 0.57 6.18
CA GLY A 70 -1.12 0.25 5.36
C GLY A 70 -0.90 -1.03 4.59
N LEU A 71 -0.86 -2.17 5.27
CA LEU A 71 -1.02 -3.45 4.58
C LEU A 71 -2.50 -3.64 4.26
N VAL A 72 -2.85 -3.56 2.98
CA VAL A 72 -4.03 -4.27 2.46
C VAL A 72 -3.55 -5.63 1.96
N SER A 73 -3.66 -6.63 2.82
CA SER A 73 -3.45 -8.02 2.44
C SER A 73 -4.78 -8.77 2.54
N PHE A 74 -5.13 -9.51 1.49
CA PHE A 74 -6.16 -10.55 1.59
C PHE A 74 -5.55 -11.68 2.41
N LYS A 75 -6.05 -11.89 3.62
CA LYS A 75 -5.55 -12.97 4.48
C LYS A 75 -6.15 -14.32 4.08
N ALA A 76 -7.42 -14.33 3.66
CA ALA A 76 -8.10 -15.49 3.09
C ALA A 76 -9.43 -15.10 2.43
N ILE A 77 -9.81 -15.85 1.39
CA ILE A 77 -11.21 -16.02 0.95
C ILE A 77 -11.53 -17.47 1.24
N LYS A 78 -12.41 -17.74 2.21
CA LYS A 78 -12.83 -19.10 2.53
C LYS A 78 -14.32 -19.25 2.24
N MET A 79 -14.67 -20.25 1.44
CA MET A 79 -16.04 -20.74 1.41
C MET A 79 -16.23 -21.66 2.60
N GLU A 80 -17.13 -21.29 3.51
CA GLU A 80 -17.57 -22.15 4.59
C GLU A 80 -18.97 -22.70 4.25
N GLU A 81 -19.15 -24.00 4.41
CA GLU A 81 -20.49 -24.59 4.40
C GLU A 81 -21.15 -24.28 5.74
N GLY A 82 -22.12 -23.36 5.74
CA GLY A 82 -22.96 -23.11 6.91
C GLY A 82 -24.07 -24.16 6.97
N ILE A 83 -24.13 -24.93 8.06
CA ILE A 83 -25.28 -25.80 8.32
C ILE A 83 -26.41 -24.95 8.91
N ARG A 84 -27.39 -24.57 8.08
CA ARG A 84 -28.75 -24.30 8.56
C ARG A 84 -29.67 -25.42 8.10
N LEU A 85 -29.89 -26.37 9.00
CA LEU A 85 -31.10 -27.18 8.95
C LEU A 85 -32.27 -26.22 9.17
N LEU A 86 -33.14 -26.11 8.17
CA LEU A 86 -34.59 -26.31 8.30
C LEU A 86 -35.25 -26.05 6.93
N ALA A 87 -35.79 -27.13 6.37
CA ALA A 87 -36.71 -27.25 5.24
C ALA A 87 -36.31 -26.53 3.93
N GLU A 88 -36.06 -27.32 2.88
CA GLU A 88 -35.81 -26.88 1.48
C GLU A 88 -34.35 -26.53 1.12
N GLY A 89 -33.47 -27.53 1.27
CA GLY A 89 -32.62 -27.97 0.15
C GLY A 89 -31.51 -27.07 -0.39
N GLY A 90 -31.04 -26.05 0.34
CA GLY A 90 -29.90 -25.24 -0.10
C GLY A 90 -28.82 -25.09 0.96
N ALA A 91 -27.61 -25.61 0.71
CA ALA A 91 -26.44 -25.25 1.52
C ALA A 91 -26.14 -23.75 1.32
N VAL A 92 -26.19 -22.96 2.39
CA VAL A 92 -25.74 -21.57 2.34
C VAL A 92 -24.21 -21.59 2.34
N ARG A 93 -23.62 -21.10 1.25
CA ARG A 93 -22.17 -20.90 1.17
C ARG A 93 -21.86 -19.53 1.75
N GLU A 94 -21.27 -19.50 2.93
CA GLU A 94 -20.79 -18.26 3.54
C GLU A 94 -19.37 -17.99 3.06
N VAL A 95 -19.09 -16.75 2.67
CA VAL A 95 -17.74 -16.33 2.28
C VAL A 95 -17.15 -15.51 3.41
N LEU A 96 -16.17 -16.08 4.11
CA LEU A 96 -15.39 -15.33 5.09
C LEU A 96 -14.26 -14.61 4.37
N LEU A 97 -14.38 -13.28 4.33
CA LEU A 97 -13.38 -12.39 3.79
C LEU A 97 -12.64 -11.71 4.94
N ILE A 98 -11.34 -11.99 5.06
CA ILE A 98 -10.47 -11.35 6.06
C ILE A 98 -9.46 -10.49 5.32
N TRP A 99 -9.56 -9.17 5.47
CA TRP A 99 -8.55 -8.23 5.02
C TRP A 99 -7.94 -7.49 6.21
N GLN A 100 -6.73 -6.99 6.03
CA GLN A 100 -6.17 -5.93 6.88
C GLN A 100 -6.31 -4.61 6.11
N SER A 101 -6.63 -3.51 6.78
CA SER A 101 -6.64 -2.18 6.15
C SER A 101 -5.96 -1.17 7.08
N PRO A 102 -5.42 -0.05 6.54
CA PRO A 102 -5.01 1.06 7.39
C PRO A 102 -6.20 1.56 8.21
N THR A 103 -5.94 2.09 9.41
CA THR A 103 -6.91 2.56 10.41
C THR A 103 -7.82 3.72 9.96
N ALA A 104 -7.66 4.24 8.73
CA ALA A 104 -8.39 5.41 8.23
C ALA A 104 -8.99 5.25 6.82
N ALA A 105 -8.93 4.06 6.21
CA ALA A 105 -9.51 3.82 4.89
C ALA A 105 -10.98 3.39 5.00
N GLY A 106 -11.89 4.16 4.38
CA GLY A 106 -13.21 3.65 4.04
C GLY A 106 -13.10 2.58 2.94
N PHE A 107 -14.00 1.62 2.94
CA PHE A 107 -14.03 0.53 1.98
C PHE A 107 -15.46 0.27 1.49
N GLN A 108 -15.56 -0.17 0.24
CA GLN A 108 -16.81 -0.53 -0.42
C GLN A 108 -16.68 -1.98 -0.91
N ILE A 109 -17.67 -2.79 -0.58
CA ILE A 109 -17.82 -4.16 -1.09
C ILE A 109 -18.77 -4.07 -2.28
N GLU A 110 -18.36 -4.63 -3.41
CA GLU A 110 -19.15 -4.68 -4.64
C GLU A 110 -19.39 -6.12 -5.08
N MET A 111 -20.51 -6.34 -5.75
CA MET A 111 -20.88 -7.63 -6.33
C MET A 111 -21.20 -7.45 -7.81
N SER A 112 -20.84 -8.45 -8.61
CA SER A 112 -21.23 -8.55 -10.00
C SER A 112 -21.74 -9.96 -10.30
N HIS A 113 -22.78 -10.05 -11.12
CA HIS A 113 -23.30 -11.32 -11.62
C HIS A 113 -22.74 -11.70 -13.00
N ASP A 114 -22.13 -10.75 -13.70
CA ASP A 114 -21.65 -10.90 -15.09
C ASP A 114 -20.17 -10.53 -15.28
N LEU A 115 -19.50 -10.14 -14.19
CA LEU A 115 -18.12 -9.64 -14.13
C LEU A 115 -17.88 -8.35 -14.91
N ARG A 116 -18.93 -7.67 -15.38
CA ARG A 116 -18.86 -6.43 -16.17
C ARG A 116 -19.50 -5.28 -15.42
N ASP A 117 -20.67 -5.51 -14.86
CA ASP A 117 -21.40 -4.54 -14.06
C ASP A 117 -21.23 -4.85 -12.57
N TRP A 118 -20.53 -3.98 -11.87
CA TRP A 118 -20.28 -4.08 -10.43
C TRP A 118 -21.20 -3.12 -9.69
N ARG A 119 -21.82 -3.58 -8.60
CA ARG A 119 -22.73 -2.78 -7.77
C ARG A 119 -22.32 -2.83 -6.30
N PRO A 120 -22.33 -1.69 -5.59
CA PRO A 120 -22.09 -1.68 -4.15
C PRO A 120 -23.14 -2.49 -3.40
N VAL A 121 -22.68 -3.40 -2.55
CA VAL A 121 -23.53 -4.15 -1.60
C VAL A 121 -23.33 -3.67 -0.16
N TRP A 122 -22.18 -3.06 0.13
CA TRP A 122 -21.91 -2.51 1.46
C TRP A 122 -20.83 -1.42 1.40
N VAL A 123 -20.95 -0.40 2.24
CA VAL A 123 -20.01 0.72 2.32
C VAL A 123 -19.70 1.01 3.79
N SER A 124 -18.42 1.08 4.18
CA SER A 124 -18.06 1.62 5.49
C SER A 124 -18.00 3.13 5.42
N THR A 125 -18.69 3.78 6.34
CA THR A 125 -18.50 5.19 6.61
C THR A 125 -17.26 5.37 7.48
N ARG A 126 -16.34 6.23 7.02
CA ARG A 126 -15.21 6.69 7.82
C ARG A 126 -15.72 7.35 9.12
N PRO A 127 -15.07 7.17 10.28
CA PRO A 127 -15.33 8.01 11.44
C PRO A 127 -14.96 9.46 11.08
N SER A 128 -15.91 10.37 11.15
CA SER A 128 -15.62 11.81 11.12
C SER A 128 -14.75 12.13 12.33
N GLY A 129 -13.50 12.50 12.08
CA GLY A 129 -12.60 13.07 13.10
C GLY A 129 -13.01 14.49 13.45
#